data_AF-A0A7S2JPY6-F1
#
_entry.id   AF-A0A7S2JPY6-F1
#
_cell.length_a   1.000
_cell.length_b   1.000
_cell.length_c   1.000
_cell.angle_alpha   90.00
_cell.angle_beta   90.00
_cell.angle_gamma   90.00
#
_symmetry.space_group_name_H-M   'P 1'
#
loop_
_entity.id
_entity.type
_entity.pdbx_description
1 polymer ?
#
loop_
_entity_poly.entity_id
_entity_poly.type
_entity_poly.pdbx_seq_one_letter_code
_entity_poly.pdbx_strand_id
1 'polypeptide(L)'
;EGLGVMATIVEILDGKRGGGKDAPCAKEAAVLAIEQFSLQLAADFEPYGVPLLRQLVALYADKDKKVVDAAVKAVRAMLSQLSPLAVKLVLPALYDGMEAVQWRTKVECIQALSVLAQHAPTSVGPRLPDAIPRVMECLANTNAKVVEAASEALPRLCSCVDNPETQKLKPLLIEAFIHPDTTLHCLDELLCTTFVNAMDGTSLAFIMPLLLRGLNDPKYELVKKAALSSGNVC
;
A
#
# COMPACT_ATOMS: atom_id res chain seq x y z
N GLU A 1 38.13 15.13 6.59
CA GLU A 1 36.84 15.81 6.39
C GLU A 1 35.76 14.92 6.98
N GLY A 2 34.95 15.45 7.91
CA GLY A 2 33.99 14.63 8.64
C GLY A 2 32.89 14.14 7.69
N LEU A 3 32.62 12.83 7.68
CA LEU A 3 31.46 12.27 7.00
C LEU A 3 30.21 13.04 7.43
N GLY A 4 29.48 13.59 6.45
CA GLY A 4 28.23 14.31 6.71
C GLY A 4 27.24 13.44 7.51
N VAL A 5 26.31 14.07 8.21
CA VAL A 5 25.34 13.38 9.10
C VAL A 5 24.63 12.23 8.37
N MET A 6 24.23 12.45 7.11
CA MET A 6 23.60 11.41 6.29
C MET A 6 24.52 10.24 5.96
N ALA A 7 25.79 10.49 5.67
CA ALA A 7 26.75 9.41 5.42
C ALA A 7 26.97 8.55 6.68
N THR A 8 27.02 9.19 7.86
CA THR A 8 27.10 8.47 9.13
C THR A 8 25.87 7.59 9.38
N ILE A 9 24.67 8.10 9.08
CA ILE A 9 23.42 7.33 9.20
C ILE A 9 23.45 6.11 8.26
N VAL A 10 23.83 6.30 6.99
CA VAL A 10 23.94 5.21 6.02
C VAL A 10 24.92 4.13 6.49
N GLU A 11 26.10 4.51 6.99
CA GLU A 11 27.09 3.57 7.51
C GLU A 11 26.57 2.75 8.70
N ILE A 12 25.75 3.36 9.57
CA ILE A 12 25.13 2.65 10.70
C ILE A 12 24.08 1.66 10.21
N LEU A 13 23.23 2.07 9.25
CA LEU A 13 22.22 1.18 8.67
C LEU A 13 22.84 0.01 7.90
N ASP A 14 23.98 0.24 7.22
CA ASP A 14 24.79 -0.79 6.55
C ASP A 14 25.54 -1.70 7.53
N GLY A 15 25.55 -1.39 8.84
CA GLY A 15 26.33 -2.11 9.84
C GLY A 15 27.84 -1.90 9.73
N LYS A 16 28.30 -0.93 8.93
CA LYS A 16 29.72 -0.54 8.80
C LYS A 16 30.19 0.28 10.00
N ARG A 17 29.26 0.85 10.78
CA ARG A 17 29.54 1.68 11.95
C ARG A 17 28.58 1.37 13.10
N GLY A 18 29.07 1.47 14.34
CA GLY A 18 28.28 1.18 15.54
C GLY A 18 28.07 -0.32 15.80
N GLY A 19 29.09 -1.15 15.57
CA GLY A 19 29.03 -2.60 15.80
C GLY A 19 29.12 -3.01 17.28
N GLY A 20 28.87 -4.29 17.55
CA GLY A 20 28.95 -4.86 18.90
C GLY A 20 27.59 -5.00 19.58
N LYS A 21 27.58 -4.97 20.93
CA LYS A 21 26.35 -5.12 21.73
C LYS A 21 25.37 -3.96 21.55
N ASP A 22 25.87 -2.78 21.19
CA ASP A 22 25.09 -1.56 21.05
C ASP A 22 24.57 -1.32 19.61
N ALA A 23 24.84 -2.25 18.69
CA ALA A 23 24.42 -2.13 17.29
C ALA A 23 22.90 -1.92 17.10
N PRO A 24 22.01 -2.60 17.84
CA PRO A 24 20.58 -2.33 17.75
C PRO A 24 20.21 -0.91 18.18
N CYS A 25 20.84 -0.39 19.25
CA CYS A 25 20.61 0.97 19.73
C CYS A 25 21.11 2.02 18.72
N ALA A 26 22.26 1.78 18.08
CA ALA A 26 22.78 2.65 17.04
C ALA A 26 21.84 2.70 15.82
N LYS A 27 21.34 1.55 15.37
CA LYS A 27 20.35 1.48 14.29
C LYS A 27 19.05 2.20 14.66
N GLU A 28 18.49 1.94 15.84
CA GLU A 28 17.29 2.61 16.34
C GLU A 28 17.46 4.14 16.30
N ALA A 29 18.57 4.65 16.84
CA ALA A 29 18.85 6.08 16.85
C ALA A 29 18.99 6.68 15.44
N ALA A 30 19.66 5.97 14.53
CA ALA A 30 19.82 6.40 13.14
C ALA A 30 18.46 6.49 12.41
N VAL A 31 17.58 5.51 12.65
CA VAL A 31 16.24 5.48 12.06
C VAL A 31 15.33 6.57 12.65
N LEU A 32 15.39 6.81 13.96
CA LEU A 32 14.67 7.90 14.60
C LEU A 32 15.16 9.27 14.12
N ALA A 33 16.45 9.42 13.80
CA ALA A 33 16.96 10.64 13.18
C ALA A 33 16.34 10.86 11.79
N ILE A 34 16.19 9.80 10.98
CA ILE A 34 15.51 9.88 9.68
C ILE A 34 14.03 10.26 9.85
N GLU A 35 13.34 9.73 10.85
CA GLU A 35 11.97 10.15 11.19
C GLU A 35 11.92 11.66 11.44
N GLN A 36 12.80 12.16 12.32
CA GLN A 36 12.82 13.59 12.65
C GLN A 36 13.19 14.48 11.45
N PHE A 37 14.15 14.08 10.62
CA PHE A 37 14.46 14.83 9.40
C PHE A 37 13.28 14.86 8.43
N SER A 38 12.58 13.74 8.28
CA SER A 38 11.38 13.68 7.44
C SER A 38 10.30 14.64 7.93
N LEU A 39 10.08 14.72 9.25
CA LEU A 39 9.07 15.61 9.83
C LEU A 39 9.45 17.09 9.79
N GLN A 40 10.74 17.42 10.00
CA GLN A 40 11.20 18.80 10.13
C GLN A 40 11.53 19.45 8.79
N LEU A 41 12.06 18.68 7.84
CA LEU A 41 12.52 19.18 6.55
C LEU A 41 11.54 18.84 5.40
N ALA A 42 10.63 17.89 5.61
CA ALA A 42 9.61 17.48 4.65
C ALA A 42 10.18 17.26 3.24
N ALA A 43 9.67 17.99 2.24
CA ALA A 43 10.07 17.87 0.84
C ALA A 43 11.58 18.11 0.62
N ASP A 44 12.22 18.96 1.43
CA ASP A 44 13.67 19.25 1.30
C ASP A 44 14.53 18.03 1.66
N PHE A 45 13.98 17.07 2.40
CA PHE A 45 14.65 15.83 2.75
C PHE A 45 14.47 14.72 1.71
N GLU A 46 13.54 14.85 0.76
CA GLU A 46 13.28 13.81 -0.26
C GLU A 46 14.51 13.30 -1.00
N PRO A 47 15.47 14.15 -1.44
CA PRO A 47 16.66 13.68 -2.15
C PRO A 47 17.51 12.71 -1.32
N TYR A 48 17.38 12.76 0.01
CA TYR A 48 18.11 11.92 0.95
C TYR A 48 17.24 10.79 1.51
N GLY A 49 15.96 11.03 1.79
CA GLY A 49 15.04 10.06 2.36
C GLY A 49 14.56 9.01 1.37
N VAL A 50 14.16 9.40 0.15
CA VAL A 50 13.62 8.47 -0.85
C VAL A 50 14.61 7.34 -1.19
N PRO A 51 15.91 7.60 -1.42
CA PRO A 51 16.90 6.53 -1.62
C PRO A 51 17.01 5.54 -0.45
N LEU A 52 16.73 5.98 0.78
CA LEU A 52 16.82 5.15 1.99
C LEU A 52 15.60 4.26 2.22
N LEU A 53 14.47 4.50 1.53
CA LEU A 53 13.22 3.80 1.81
C LEU A 53 13.36 2.27 1.74
N ARG A 54 14.04 1.74 0.73
CA ARG A 54 14.24 0.28 0.59
C ARG A 54 15.00 -0.31 1.79
N GLN A 55 16.00 0.42 2.28
CA GLN A 55 16.76 0.02 3.46
C GLN A 55 15.89 0.09 4.72
N LEU A 56 15.06 1.13 4.87
CA LEU A 56 14.12 1.24 5.99
C LEU A 56 13.07 0.12 6.00
N VAL A 57 12.51 -0.22 4.83
CA VAL A 57 11.55 -1.34 4.69
C VAL A 57 12.21 -2.68 5.07
N ALA A 58 13.48 -2.88 4.74
CA ALA A 58 14.21 -4.09 5.14
C ALA A 58 14.32 -4.24 6.68
N LEU A 59 14.31 -3.12 7.42
CA LEU A 59 14.35 -3.14 8.89
C LEU A 59 13.05 -3.66 9.52
N TYR A 60 11.95 -3.80 8.78
CA TYR A 60 10.74 -4.47 9.29
C TYR A 60 10.95 -5.95 9.64
N ALA A 61 12.03 -6.54 9.11
CA ALA A 61 12.46 -7.89 9.42
C ALA A 61 13.62 -7.94 10.43
N ASP A 62 14.02 -6.82 11.04
CA ASP A 62 15.08 -6.81 12.06
C ASP A 62 14.64 -7.61 13.30
N LYS A 63 15.62 -8.19 14.00
CA LYS A 63 15.41 -9.02 15.19
C LYS A 63 15.03 -8.17 16.40
N ASP A 64 15.53 -6.93 16.45
CA ASP A 64 15.24 -6.01 17.54
C ASP A 64 13.92 -5.27 17.29
N LYS A 65 12.96 -5.45 18.20
CA LYS A 65 11.65 -4.82 18.09
C LYS A 65 11.73 -3.30 18.08
N LYS A 66 12.68 -2.69 18.79
CA LYS A 66 12.81 -1.23 18.83
C LYS A 66 13.25 -0.67 17.47
N VAL A 67 14.16 -1.36 16.79
CA VAL A 67 14.58 -1.01 15.43
C VAL A 67 13.40 -1.10 14.47
N VAL A 68 12.59 -2.16 14.58
CA VAL A 68 11.38 -2.32 13.77
C VAL A 68 10.38 -1.19 14.04
N ASP A 69 10.08 -0.91 15.31
CA ASP A 69 9.11 0.12 15.70
C ASP A 69 9.58 1.52 15.27
N ALA A 70 10.89 1.79 15.33
CA ALA A 70 11.49 3.01 14.78
C ALA A 70 11.36 3.08 13.25
N ALA A 71 11.59 1.97 12.54
CA ALA A 71 11.46 1.93 11.08
C ALA A 71 10.02 2.23 10.63
N VAL A 72 9.03 1.69 11.33
CA VAL A 72 7.61 1.95 11.03
C VAL A 72 7.29 3.45 11.16
N LYS A 73 7.79 4.09 12.22
CA LYS A 73 7.63 5.54 12.41
C LYS A 73 8.34 6.35 11.32
N ALA A 74 9.60 6.02 11.02
CA ALA A 74 10.38 6.73 10.01
C ALA A 74 9.76 6.63 8.62
N VAL A 75 9.33 5.44 8.19
CA VAL A 75 8.66 5.26 6.89
C VAL A 75 7.34 6.02 6.87
N ARG A 76 6.51 5.92 7.91
CA ARG A 76 5.23 6.65 7.99
C ARG A 76 5.44 8.18 7.91
N ALA A 77 6.39 8.70 8.68
CA ALA A 77 6.75 10.12 8.68
C ALA A 77 7.21 10.58 7.29
N MET A 78 8.10 9.82 6.66
CA MET A 78 8.57 10.12 5.32
C MET A 78 7.41 10.14 4.31
N LEU A 79 6.56 9.10 4.30
CA LEU A 79 5.43 9.01 3.38
C LEU A 79 4.40 10.13 3.59
N SER A 80 4.18 10.59 4.82
CA SER A 80 3.25 11.69 5.11
C SER A 80 3.72 13.07 4.65
N GLN A 81 5.03 13.22 4.40
CA GLN A 81 5.66 14.48 4.02
C GLN A 81 6.12 14.49 2.55
N LEU A 82 5.81 13.43 1.79
CA LEU A 82 6.18 13.35 0.38
C LEU A 82 5.40 14.35 -0.47
N SER A 83 6.14 14.96 -1.38
CA SER A 83 5.61 15.69 -2.52
C SER A 83 4.87 14.73 -3.46
N PRO A 84 3.81 15.20 -4.15
CA PRO A 84 3.06 14.40 -5.12
C PRO A 84 3.94 13.70 -6.17
N LEU A 85 5.04 14.34 -6.58
CA LEU A 85 5.95 13.83 -7.60
C LEU A 85 6.85 12.69 -7.11
N ALA A 86 7.13 12.64 -5.80
CA ALA A 86 7.98 11.60 -5.19
C ALA A 86 7.20 10.31 -4.87
N VAL A 87 5.86 10.36 -4.80
CA VAL A 87 5.00 9.18 -4.55
C VAL A 87 5.34 8.02 -5.49
N LYS A 88 5.54 8.29 -6.79
CA LYS A 88 5.88 7.24 -7.76
C LYS A 88 7.23 6.56 -7.49
N LEU A 89 8.16 7.22 -6.81
CA LEU A 89 9.51 6.73 -6.55
C LEU A 89 9.52 5.77 -5.35
N VAL A 90 8.58 5.94 -4.42
CA VAL A 90 8.49 5.13 -3.19
C VAL A 90 7.65 3.86 -3.35
N LEU A 91 6.65 3.89 -4.24
CA LEU A 91 5.74 2.75 -4.47
C LEU A 91 6.47 1.42 -4.77
N PRO A 92 7.51 1.35 -5.61
CA PRO A 92 8.20 0.10 -5.88
C PRO A 92 8.76 -0.57 -4.61
N ALA A 93 9.30 0.21 -3.67
CA ALA A 93 9.82 -0.35 -2.41
C ALA A 93 8.71 -0.95 -1.53
N LEU A 94 7.53 -0.33 -1.53
CA LEU A 94 6.37 -0.85 -0.80
C LEU A 94 5.81 -2.10 -1.48
N TYR A 95 5.78 -2.14 -2.81
CA TYR A 95 5.33 -3.30 -3.59
C TYR A 95 6.23 -4.50 -3.36
N ASP A 96 7.55 -4.32 -3.45
CA ASP A 96 8.53 -5.38 -3.15
C ASP A 96 8.38 -5.89 -1.70
N GLY A 97 8.07 -5.00 -0.76
CA GLY A 97 7.81 -5.36 0.63
C GLY A 97 6.51 -6.14 0.85
N MET A 98 5.48 -5.92 0.04
CA MET A 98 4.24 -6.72 0.04
C MET A 98 4.45 -8.13 -0.53
N GLU A 99 5.49 -8.31 -1.36
CA GLU A 99 5.87 -9.60 -1.94
C GLU A 99 6.91 -10.36 -1.06
N ALA A 100 7.44 -9.72 -0.01
CA ALA A 100 8.46 -10.29 0.86
C ALA A 100 8.03 -11.57 1.60
N VAL A 101 8.95 -12.52 1.81
CA VAL A 101 8.66 -13.77 2.53
C VAL A 101 8.18 -13.52 3.97
N GLN A 102 8.73 -12.48 4.62
CA GLN A 102 8.41 -12.16 6.01
C GLN A 102 7.04 -11.47 6.11
N TRP A 103 6.08 -12.14 6.77
CA TRP A 103 4.70 -11.64 6.92
C TRP A 103 4.63 -10.23 7.55
N ARG A 104 5.55 -9.91 8.47
CA ARG A 104 5.59 -8.60 9.14
C ARG A 104 5.90 -7.49 8.16
N THR A 105 6.88 -7.68 7.27
CA THR A 105 7.21 -6.72 6.21
C THR A 105 6.01 -6.48 5.32
N LYS A 106 5.24 -7.53 4.98
CA LYS A 106 3.99 -7.38 4.22
C LYS A 106 3.00 -6.48 4.95
N VAL A 107 2.70 -6.76 6.22
CA VAL A 107 1.77 -5.97 7.04
C VAL A 107 2.15 -4.49 7.07
N GLU A 108 3.41 -4.19 7.38
CA GLU A 108 3.86 -2.80 7.48
C GLU A 108 3.85 -2.08 6.12
N CYS A 109 4.16 -2.77 5.02
CA CYS A 109 4.10 -2.17 3.68
C CYS A 109 2.66 -1.91 3.22
N ILE A 110 1.73 -2.80 3.50
CA ILE A 110 0.29 -2.61 3.24
C ILE A 110 -0.23 -1.40 4.02
N GLN A 111 0.11 -1.31 5.31
CA GLN A 111 -0.31 -0.19 6.15
C GLN A 111 0.33 1.12 5.69
N ALA A 112 1.62 1.12 5.32
CA ALA A 112 2.32 2.27 4.76
C ALA A 112 1.69 2.77 3.45
N LEU A 113 1.34 1.86 2.54
CA LEU A 113 0.61 2.19 1.31
C LEU A 113 -0.76 2.81 1.63
N SER A 114 -1.47 2.28 2.63
CA SER A 114 -2.78 2.80 3.04
C SER A 114 -2.72 4.23 3.58
N VAL A 115 -1.62 4.57 4.29
CA VAL A 115 -1.36 5.92 4.79
C VAL A 115 -1.04 6.88 3.65
N LEU A 116 -0.19 6.42 2.71
CA LEU A 116 0.15 7.19 1.53
C LEU A 116 -1.09 7.51 0.67
N ALA A 117 -2.02 6.57 0.54
CA ALA A 117 -3.29 6.77 -0.16
C ALA A 117 -4.18 7.85 0.49
N GLN A 118 -4.14 7.98 1.82
CA GLN A 118 -4.88 9.03 2.53
C GLN A 118 -4.24 10.41 2.36
N HIS A 119 -2.91 10.48 2.35
CA HIS A 119 -2.19 11.76 2.25
C HIS A 119 -2.07 12.29 0.81
N ALA A 120 -1.95 11.39 -0.17
CA ALA A 120 -1.75 11.75 -1.56
C ALA A 120 -2.71 10.99 -2.52
N PRO A 121 -4.04 11.10 -2.33
CA PRO A 121 -5.02 10.32 -3.09
C PRO A 121 -4.93 10.56 -4.60
N THR A 122 -4.68 11.80 -5.03
CA THR A 122 -4.53 12.16 -6.45
C THR A 122 -3.27 11.59 -7.09
N SER A 123 -2.24 11.31 -6.28
CA SER A 123 -0.97 10.75 -6.76
C SER A 123 -0.97 9.22 -6.73
N VAL A 124 -1.65 8.63 -5.75
CA VAL A 124 -1.81 7.17 -5.60
C VAL A 124 -2.89 6.63 -6.53
N GLY A 125 -3.96 7.39 -6.77
CA GLY A 125 -5.10 7.00 -7.59
C GLY A 125 -4.72 6.36 -8.93
N PRO A 126 -3.93 7.05 -9.79
CA PRO A 126 -3.49 6.51 -11.07
C PRO A 126 -2.65 5.22 -10.98
N ARG A 127 -2.23 4.80 -9.78
CA ARG A 127 -1.41 3.60 -9.52
C ARG A 127 -2.21 2.48 -8.84
N LEU A 128 -3.48 2.71 -8.56
CA LEU A 128 -4.37 1.66 -8.04
C LEU A 128 -4.47 0.43 -8.95
N PRO A 129 -4.41 0.52 -10.30
CA PRO A 129 -4.39 -0.67 -11.15
C PRO A 129 -3.24 -1.64 -10.82
N ASP A 130 -2.09 -1.13 -10.36
CA ASP A 130 -0.96 -1.94 -9.92
C ASP A 130 -1.05 -2.34 -8.44
N ALA A 131 -1.60 -1.46 -7.60
CA ALA A 131 -1.67 -1.66 -6.15
C ALA A 131 -2.75 -2.67 -5.73
N ILE A 132 -3.94 -2.59 -6.33
CA ILE A 132 -5.10 -3.39 -5.93
C ILE A 132 -4.87 -4.89 -6.09
N PRO A 133 -4.33 -5.40 -7.22
CA PRO A 133 -4.03 -6.83 -7.35
C PRO A 133 -3.10 -7.35 -6.24
N ARG A 134 -2.06 -6.58 -5.88
CA ARG A 134 -1.11 -6.95 -4.82
C ARG A 134 -1.75 -6.99 -3.43
N VAL A 135 -2.66 -6.05 -3.14
CA VAL A 135 -3.42 -6.06 -1.88
C VAL A 135 -4.40 -7.23 -1.86
N MET A 136 -5.01 -7.59 -3.00
CA MET A 136 -5.87 -8.77 -3.11
C MET A 136 -5.10 -10.08 -2.91
N GLU A 137 -3.87 -10.19 -3.41
CA GLU A 137 -3.00 -11.34 -3.10
C GLU A 137 -2.72 -11.45 -1.59
N CYS A 138 -2.62 -10.32 -0.89
CA CYS A 138 -2.47 -10.29 0.55
C CYS A 138 -3.74 -10.72 1.31
N LEU A 139 -4.93 -10.52 0.74
CA LEU A 139 -6.19 -11.06 1.30
C LEU A 139 -6.28 -12.58 1.18
N ALA A 140 -5.61 -13.18 0.20
CA ALA A 140 -5.50 -14.62 0.04
C ALA A 140 -4.32 -15.25 0.81
N ASN A 141 -3.70 -14.51 1.75
CA ASN A 141 -2.54 -14.99 2.49
C ASN A 141 -2.93 -15.97 3.60
N THR A 142 -2.02 -16.91 3.92
CA THR A 142 -2.22 -17.87 5.02
C THR A 142 -2.11 -17.24 6.40
N ASN A 143 -1.43 -16.10 6.53
CA ASN A 143 -1.27 -15.41 7.81
C ASN A 143 -2.40 -14.40 8.05
N ALA A 144 -3.19 -14.64 9.09
CA ALA A 144 -4.33 -13.79 9.46
C ALA A 144 -3.97 -12.30 9.63
N LYS A 145 -2.77 -11.97 10.11
CA LYS A 145 -2.34 -10.56 10.29
C LYS A 145 -2.15 -9.83 8.96
N VAL A 146 -1.71 -10.56 7.93
CA VAL A 146 -1.56 -10.00 6.57
C VAL A 146 -2.93 -9.75 5.96
N VAL A 147 -3.86 -10.70 6.14
CA VAL A 147 -5.25 -10.58 5.67
C VAL A 147 -5.97 -9.42 6.36
N GLU A 148 -5.81 -9.29 7.68
CA GLU A 148 -6.37 -8.19 8.47
C GLU A 148 -5.84 -6.84 7.98
N ALA A 149 -4.51 -6.70 7.83
CA ALA A 149 -3.90 -5.47 7.33
C ALA A 149 -4.39 -5.10 5.92
N ALA A 150 -4.53 -6.08 5.02
CA ALA A 150 -5.06 -5.87 3.67
C ALA A 150 -6.53 -5.44 3.69
N SER A 151 -7.34 -6.06 4.56
CA SER A 151 -8.76 -5.73 4.73
C SER A 151 -8.95 -4.29 5.22
N GLU A 152 -8.12 -3.85 6.17
CA GLU A 152 -8.14 -2.47 6.67
C GLU A 152 -7.63 -1.44 5.65
N ALA A 153 -6.73 -1.84 4.75
CA ALA A 153 -6.15 -0.96 3.75
C ALA A 153 -7.11 -0.69 2.58
N LEU A 154 -7.95 -1.64 2.19
CA LEU A 154 -8.88 -1.51 1.07
C LEU A 154 -9.79 -0.27 1.13
N PRO A 155 -10.49 0.03 2.26
CA PRO A 155 -11.29 1.24 2.37
C PRO A 155 -10.51 2.54 2.18
N ARG A 156 -9.23 2.56 2.59
CA ARG A 156 -8.32 3.70 2.48
C ARG A 156 -7.78 3.86 1.07
N LEU A 157 -7.54 2.77 0.34
CA LEU A 157 -7.20 2.83 -1.08
C LEU A 157 -8.39 3.32 -1.90
N CYS A 158 -9.60 2.87 -1.55
CA CYS A 158 -10.82 3.27 -2.25
C CYS A 158 -11.23 4.73 -1.96
N SER A 159 -10.59 5.42 -1.00
CA SER A 159 -10.78 6.88 -0.87
C SER A 159 -10.04 7.68 -1.94
N CYS A 160 -9.23 7.05 -2.80
CA CYS A 160 -8.60 7.70 -3.95
C CYS A 160 -9.53 7.80 -5.18
N VAL A 161 -10.76 7.28 -5.08
CA VAL A 161 -11.73 7.25 -6.18
C VAL A 161 -12.75 8.36 -5.96
N ASP A 162 -12.93 9.26 -6.91
CA ASP A 162 -13.89 10.36 -6.78
C ASP A 162 -15.23 10.10 -7.50
N ASN A 163 -15.29 9.06 -8.35
CA ASN A 163 -16.49 8.70 -9.10
C ASN A 163 -17.68 8.34 -8.16
N PRO A 164 -18.81 9.06 -8.23
CA PRO A 164 -19.93 8.88 -7.30
C PRO A 164 -20.55 7.48 -7.32
N GLU A 165 -20.68 6.86 -8.49
CA GLU A 165 -21.23 5.53 -8.66
C GLU A 165 -20.33 4.47 -8.01
N THR A 166 -19.02 4.61 -8.18
CA THR A 166 -18.04 3.72 -7.54
C THR A 166 -18.03 3.90 -6.02
N GLN A 167 -18.21 5.12 -5.52
CA GLN A 167 -18.34 5.37 -4.08
C GLN A 167 -19.61 4.73 -3.48
N LYS A 168 -20.72 4.67 -4.23
CA LYS A 168 -21.93 3.94 -3.80
C LYS A 168 -21.69 2.43 -3.72
N LEU A 169 -20.92 1.89 -4.67
CA LEU A 169 -20.58 0.46 -4.75
C LEU A 169 -19.46 0.03 -3.79
N LYS A 170 -18.68 0.99 -3.28
CA LYS A 170 -17.55 0.77 -2.35
C LYS A 170 -17.78 -0.27 -1.26
N PRO A 171 -18.86 -0.22 -0.44
CA PRO A 171 -19.06 -1.22 0.61
C PRO A 171 -19.17 -2.64 0.05
N LEU A 172 -19.89 -2.81 -1.07
CA LEU A 172 -20.08 -4.12 -1.71
C LEU A 172 -18.81 -4.61 -2.39
N LEU A 173 -18.04 -3.70 -3.02
CA LEU A 173 -16.76 -4.04 -3.64
C LEU A 173 -15.76 -4.54 -2.59
N ILE A 174 -15.64 -3.83 -1.46
CA ILE A 174 -14.76 -4.22 -0.36
C ILE A 174 -15.23 -5.54 0.25
N GLU A 175 -16.53 -5.69 0.49
CA GLU A 175 -17.10 -6.93 1.01
C GLU A 175 -16.83 -8.12 0.08
N ALA A 176 -17.04 -7.96 -1.23
CA ALA A 176 -16.75 -9.00 -2.21
C ALA A 176 -15.26 -9.33 -2.30
N PHE A 177 -14.37 -8.36 -2.09
CA PHE A 177 -12.93 -8.62 -2.05
C PHE A 177 -12.52 -9.48 -0.86
N ILE A 178 -13.10 -9.24 0.32
CA ILE A 178 -12.82 -9.98 1.56
C ILE A 178 -13.55 -11.34 1.57
N HIS A 179 -14.80 -11.37 1.09
CA HIS A 179 -15.68 -12.54 1.10
C HIS A 179 -16.08 -12.90 -0.34
N PRO A 180 -15.37 -13.83 -1.01
CA PRO A 180 -15.67 -14.19 -2.39
C PRO A 180 -17.10 -14.67 -2.64
N ASP A 181 -17.78 -15.21 -1.63
CA ASP A 181 -19.18 -15.67 -1.73
C ASP A 181 -20.18 -14.54 -2.02
N THR A 182 -19.85 -13.29 -1.67
CA THR A 182 -20.70 -12.12 -1.94
C THR A 182 -20.46 -11.50 -3.31
N THR A 183 -19.54 -12.08 -4.12
CA THR A 183 -19.22 -11.59 -5.47
C THR A 183 -20.48 -11.49 -6.34
N LEU A 184 -21.37 -12.49 -6.30
CA LEU A 184 -22.61 -12.49 -7.09
C LEU A 184 -23.52 -11.31 -6.72
N HIS A 185 -23.70 -11.06 -5.42
CA HIS A 185 -24.49 -9.94 -4.92
C HIS A 185 -23.91 -8.59 -5.37
N CYS A 186 -22.58 -8.44 -5.32
CA CYS A 186 -21.93 -7.23 -5.81
C CYS A 186 -22.11 -7.05 -7.33
N LEU A 187 -22.04 -8.12 -8.13
CA LEU A 187 -22.31 -8.07 -9.57
C LEU A 187 -23.76 -7.70 -9.90
N ASP A 188 -24.73 -8.16 -9.10
CA ASP A 188 -26.13 -7.78 -9.23
C ASP A 188 -26.34 -6.28 -8.99
N GLU A 189 -25.76 -5.73 -7.93
CA GLU A 189 -25.84 -4.28 -7.68
C GLU A 189 -25.12 -3.48 -8.77
N LEU A 190 -23.99 -3.98 -9.26
CA LEU A 190 -23.25 -3.38 -10.36
C LEU A 190 -24.08 -3.31 -11.65
N LEU A 191 -24.93 -4.30 -11.92
CA LEU A 191 -25.89 -4.31 -13.03
C LEU A 191 -27.04 -3.32 -12.84
N CYS A 192 -27.52 -3.18 -11.60
CA CYS A 192 -28.60 -2.25 -11.27
C CYS A 192 -28.13 -0.80 -11.20
N THR A 193 -26.81 -0.57 -11.14
CA THR A 193 -26.23 0.77 -11.10
C THR A 193 -26.25 1.41 -12.48
N THR A 194 -26.79 2.63 -12.55
CA THR A 194 -26.72 3.47 -13.75
C THR A 194 -25.48 4.35 -13.69
N PHE A 195 -24.56 4.13 -14.63
CA PHE A 195 -23.33 4.93 -14.74
C PHE A 195 -23.60 6.17 -15.58
N VAL A 196 -23.68 7.32 -14.93
CA VAL A 196 -23.88 8.62 -15.59
C VAL A 196 -22.55 9.32 -15.79
N ASN A 197 -21.63 9.18 -14.84
CA ASN A 197 -20.29 9.71 -14.93
C ASN A 197 -19.36 8.74 -15.67
N ALA A 198 -18.43 9.28 -16.45
CA ALA A 198 -17.40 8.48 -17.09
C ALA A 198 -16.56 7.74 -16.04
N MET A 199 -16.30 6.46 -16.33
CA MET A 199 -15.47 5.61 -15.49
C MET A 199 -14.00 5.90 -15.75
N ASP A 200 -13.30 6.40 -14.72
CA ASP A 200 -11.87 6.67 -14.78
C ASP A 200 -11.06 5.41 -14.44
N GLY A 201 -9.75 5.45 -14.75
CA GLY A 201 -8.85 4.32 -14.47
C GLY A 201 -8.80 3.94 -12.99
N THR A 202 -9.01 4.91 -12.11
CA THR A 202 -9.10 4.79 -10.66
C THR A 202 -10.31 3.96 -10.22
N SER A 203 -11.49 4.23 -10.76
CA SER A 203 -12.68 3.42 -10.53
C SER A 203 -12.54 2.01 -11.10
N LEU A 204 -12.05 1.90 -12.34
CA LEU A 204 -11.86 0.61 -12.99
C LEU A 204 -10.87 -0.29 -12.23
N ALA A 205 -9.89 0.28 -11.53
CA ALA A 205 -8.98 -0.49 -10.68
C ALA A 205 -9.69 -1.30 -9.60
N PHE A 206 -10.85 -0.85 -9.10
CA PHE A 206 -11.67 -1.59 -8.14
C PHE A 206 -12.71 -2.49 -8.79
N ILE A 207 -13.26 -2.11 -9.94
CA ILE A 207 -14.32 -2.90 -10.58
C ILE A 207 -13.75 -4.06 -11.39
N MET A 208 -12.63 -3.86 -12.09
CA MET A 208 -12.05 -4.87 -12.97
C MET A 208 -11.67 -6.17 -12.26
N PRO A 209 -11.04 -6.16 -11.06
CA PRO A 209 -10.74 -7.41 -10.37
C PRO A 209 -11.99 -8.23 -10.01
N LEU A 210 -13.10 -7.56 -9.68
CA LEU A 210 -14.40 -8.22 -9.45
C LEU A 210 -14.94 -8.85 -10.74
N LEU A 211 -14.94 -8.09 -11.83
CA LEU A 211 -15.39 -8.57 -13.14
C LEU A 211 -14.56 -9.76 -13.61
N LEU A 212 -13.22 -9.66 -13.53
CA LEU A 212 -12.31 -10.73 -13.91
C LEU A 212 -12.51 -11.99 -13.05
N ARG A 213 -12.80 -11.83 -11.75
CA ARG A 213 -13.15 -12.97 -10.89
C ARG A 213 -14.42 -13.65 -11.38
N GLY A 214 -15.49 -12.88 -11.64
CA GLY A 214 -16.76 -13.43 -12.12
C GLY A 214 -16.67 -14.07 -13.50
N LEU A 215 -15.91 -13.47 -14.42
CA LEU A 215 -15.69 -13.98 -15.78
C LEU A 215 -14.90 -15.30 -15.82
N ASN A 216 -14.02 -15.51 -14.85
CA ASN A 216 -13.22 -16.75 -14.73
C ASN A 216 -13.84 -17.77 -13.77
N ASP A 217 -15.04 -17.52 -13.24
CA ASP A 217 -15.70 -18.43 -12.29
C ASP A 217 -16.27 -19.66 -13.02
N PRO A 218 -16.18 -20.88 -12.46
CA PRO A 218 -16.77 -22.07 -13.06
C PRO A 218 -18.31 -22.03 -13.12
N LYS A 219 -18.97 -21.21 -12.30
CA LYS A 219 -20.43 -21.10 -12.27
C LYS A 219 -20.91 -20.19 -13.41
N TYR A 220 -21.70 -20.76 -14.33
CA TYR A 220 -22.29 -20.05 -15.46
C TYR A 220 -23.03 -18.76 -15.04
N GLU A 221 -23.70 -18.75 -13.89
CA GLU A 221 -24.42 -17.58 -13.40
C GLU A 221 -23.49 -16.38 -13.13
N LEU A 222 -22.34 -16.60 -12.47
CA LEU A 222 -21.35 -15.54 -12.24
C LEU A 222 -20.77 -15.02 -13.55
N VAL A 223 -20.41 -15.93 -14.48
CA VAL A 223 -19.87 -15.55 -15.79
C VAL A 223 -20.87 -14.70 -16.57
N LYS A 224 -22.13 -15.13 -16.62
CA LYS A 224 -23.21 -14.39 -17.29
C LYS A 224 -23.39 -13.01 -16.67
N LYS A 225 -23.44 -12.90 -15.34
CA LYS A 225 -23.61 -11.63 -14.64
C LYS A 225 -22.43 -10.70 -14.89
N ALA A 226 -21.20 -11.18 -14.73
CA ALA A 226 -19.99 -10.40 -14.97
C ALA A 226 -19.87 -9.91 -16.42
N ALA A 227 -20.24 -10.73 -17.41
CA ALA A 227 -20.25 -10.32 -18.82
C ALA A 227 -21.31 -9.27 -19.14
N LEU A 228 -22.46 -9.29 -18.46
CA LEU A 228 -23.47 -8.23 -18.58
C LEU A 228 -23.01 -6.96 -17.84
N SER A 229 -22.40 -7.11 -16.66
CA SER A 229 -21.90 -5.98 -15.87
C SER A 229 -20.79 -5.24 -16.60
N SER A 230 -19.90 -5.94 -17.29
CA SER A 230 -18.83 -5.30 -18.06
C SER A 230 -19.36 -4.42 -19.19
N GLY A 231 -20.45 -4.82 -19.85
CA GLY A 231 -21.14 -4.00 -20.86
C GLY A 231 -21.93 -2.81 -20.29
N ASN A 232 -22.21 -2.81 -18.98
CA ASN A 232 -22.83 -1.68 -18.29
C ASN A 232 -21.81 -0.63 -17.82
N VAL A 233 -20.57 -1.07 -17.57
CA VAL A 233 -19.48 -0.24 -17.04
C VAL A 233 -18.63 0.38 -18.16
N CYS A 234 -18.45 -0.32 -19.28
CA CYS A 234 -17.66 0.08 -20.46
C CYS A 234 -18.52 0.75 -21.53
#